data_AF-A0A644VUL2-F1
#
_entry.id   AF-A0A644VUL2-F1
#
_cell.length_a   1.000
_cell.length_b   1.000
_cell.length_c   1.000
_cell.angle_alpha   90.00
_cell.angle_beta   90.00
_cell.angle_gamma   90.00
#
_symmetry.space_group_name_H-M   'P 1'
#
loop_
_entity.id
_entity.type
_entity.pdbx_description
1 polymer ?
#
loop_
_entity_poly.entity_id
_entity_poly.type
_entity_poly.pdbx_seq_one_letter_code
_entity_poly.pdbx_strand_id
1 'polypeptide(L)'
;MTFKEIASKITGFSFPMFGISWNPTKSEIEVARKVITFLEDRRVLYVVYELESPKHCTESVIKIREFLTEQLFDINTKSELATALRAMRSACRKFLNTIQSQYYSNKSTRDFGMGEQIHFYNAMGELRATMGILIGKILVMHGLDFEGQLIEIIPFDQEE
;
A
#
# COMPACT_ATOMS: atom_id res chain seq x y z
N MET A 1 13.00 -0.75 11.07
CA MET A 1 13.96 -1.66 10.40
C MET A 1 14.82 -0.81 9.47
N THR A 2 16.12 -1.09 9.43
CA THR A 2 17.05 -0.34 8.58
C THR A 2 16.93 -0.76 7.12
N PHE A 3 17.21 0.13 6.18
CA PHE A 3 17.24 -0.14 4.75
C PHE A 3 18.14 -1.33 4.40
N LYS A 4 19.27 -1.49 5.10
CA LYS A 4 20.18 -2.63 4.86
C LYS A 4 19.50 -3.96 5.15
N GLU A 5 18.76 -4.05 6.25
CA GLU A 5 18.00 -5.26 6.62
C GLU A 5 16.83 -5.50 5.66
N ILE A 6 16.19 -4.42 5.18
CA ILE A 6 15.09 -4.51 4.21
C ILE A 6 15.61 -5.06 2.88
N ALA A 7 16.70 -4.48 2.38
CA ALA A 7 17.31 -4.88 1.11
C ALA A 7 17.79 -6.33 1.14
N SER A 8 18.34 -6.81 2.27
CA SER A 8 18.78 -8.20 2.40
C SER A 8 17.63 -9.21 2.46
N LYS A 9 16.44 -8.80 2.92
CA LYS A 9 15.28 -9.69 3.07
C LYS A 9 14.34 -9.71 1.87
N ILE A 10 14.52 -8.79 0.92
CA ILE A 10 13.68 -8.62 -0.27
C ILE A 10 14.27 -9.34 -1.50
N THR A 11 15.40 -10.04 -1.34
CA THR A 11 16.27 -10.54 -2.40
C THR A 11 15.64 -11.46 -3.47
N GLY A 12 14.50 -12.09 -3.19
CA GLY A 12 13.78 -13.00 -4.07
C GLY A 12 12.71 -12.33 -4.91
N PHE A 13 12.25 -11.13 -4.52
CA PHE A 13 11.51 -10.26 -5.43
C PHE A 13 12.54 -9.57 -6.29
N SER A 14 12.74 -10.05 -7.52
CA SER A 14 13.47 -9.33 -8.56
C SER A 14 12.72 -8.03 -8.87
N PHE A 15 12.84 -7.02 -7.99
CA PHE A 15 12.45 -5.66 -8.31
C PHE A 15 13.27 -5.32 -9.55
N PRO A 16 12.62 -5.13 -10.71
CA PRO A 16 13.29 -5.13 -12.00
C PRO A 16 14.43 -4.13 -11.90
N MET A 17 15.64 -4.69 -11.98
CA MET A 17 16.92 -4.04 -11.72
C MET A 17 16.83 -2.56 -12.04
N PHE A 18 16.80 -1.72 -11.00
CA PHE A 18 16.87 -0.28 -11.21
C PHE A 18 18.08 -0.06 -12.11
N GLY A 19 17.85 0.60 -13.25
CA GLY A 19 18.87 0.67 -14.30
C GLY A 19 20.21 1.16 -13.73
N ILE A 20 21.31 0.86 -14.41
CA ILE A 20 22.69 1.21 -13.99
C ILE A 20 22.85 2.72 -13.65
N SER A 21 21.91 3.57 -14.07
CA SER A 21 21.84 5.01 -13.79
C SER A 21 20.78 5.43 -12.74
N TRP A 22 20.24 4.52 -11.93
CA TRP A 22 19.24 4.87 -10.92
C TRP A 22 19.84 5.74 -9.81
N ASN A 23 19.42 7.00 -9.77
CA ASN A 23 19.84 7.98 -8.80
C ASN A 23 18.65 8.89 -8.44
N PRO A 24 17.84 8.54 -7.43
CA PRO A 24 16.65 9.30 -7.08
C PRO A 24 17.04 10.71 -6.62
N THR A 25 16.27 11.70 -7.03
CA THR A 25 16.49 13.09 -6.65
C THR A 25 16.17 13.30 -5.17
N LYS A 26 16.74 14.35 -4.56
CA LYS A 26 16.43 14.72 -3.17
C LYS A 26 14.93 14.93 -2.94
N SER A 27 14.25 15.52 -3.93
CA SER A 27 12.78 15.73 -3.89
C SER A 27 12.03 14.40 -3.87
N GLU A 28 12.41 13.44 -4.72
CA GLU A 28 11.79 12.10 -4.73
C GLU A 28 11.99 11.36 -3.41
N ILE A 29 13.19 11.42 -2.82
CA ILE A 29 13.46 10.83 -1.52
C ILE A 29 12.59 11.47 -0.42
N GLU A 30 12.40 12.80 -0.47
CA GLU A 30 11.54 13.51 0.48
C GLU A 30 10.07 13.10 0.36
N VAL A 31 9.55 13.04 -0.87
CA VAL A 31 8.18 12.58 -1.13
C VAL A 31 8.00 11.12 -0.71
N ALA A 32 8.96 10.24 -1.04
CA ALA A 32 8.93 8.85 -0.62
C ALA A 32 8.89 8.73 0.91
N ARG A 33 9.72 9.49 1.63
CA ARG A 33 9.72 9.50 3.11
C ARG A 33 8.37 9.96 3.65
N LYS A 34 7.79 11.04 3.13
CA LYS A 34 6.45 11.52 3.53
C LYS A 34 5.39 10.44 3.34
N VAL A 35 5.44 9.72 2.21
CA VAL A 35 4.52 8.62 1.93
C VAL A 35 4.67 7.48 2.91
N ILE A 36 5.90 7.01 3.15
CA ILE A 36 6.15 5.93 4.11
C ILE A 36 5.67 6.33 5.50
N THR A 37 6.08 7.49 6.02
CA THR A 37 5.66 7.99 7.34
C THR A 37 4.14 8.08 7.48
N PHE A 38 3.43 8.53 6.44
CA PHE A 38 1.98 8.55 6.48
C PHE A 38 1.36 7.15 6.54
N LEU A 39 1.93 6.17 5.83
CA LEU A 39 1.41 4.80 5.78
C LEU A 39 1.73 3.98 7.04
N GLU A 40 2.80 4.31 7.76
CA GLU A 40 3.16 3.67 9.03
C GLU A 40 2.02 3.77 10.07
N ASP A 41 1.30 4.90 10.10
CA ASP A 41 0.14 5.12 11.00
C ASP A 41 -1.21 4.65 10.39
N ARG A 42 -1.19 3.93 9.27
CA ARG A 42 -2.39 3.40 8.61
C ARG A 42 -2.60 1.93 8.97
N ARG A 43 -3.15 1.70 10.17
CA ARG A 43 -3.54 0.37 10.68
C ARG A 43 -4.35 -0.49 9.71
N VAL A 44 -5.13 0.11 8.80
CA VAL A 44 -5.83 -0.63 7.74
C VAL A 44 -4.89 -1.55 6.94
N LEU A 45 -3.60 -1.22 6.87
CA LEU A 45 -2.61 -1.99 6.14
C LEU A 45 -2.17 -3.24 6.90
N TYR A 46 -2.14 -3.28 8.22
CA TYR A 46 -1.50 -4.38 8.97
C TYR A 46 -2.31 -4.91 10.16
N VAL A 47 -3.41 -4.27 10.54
CA VAL A 47 -4.21 -4.73 11.69
C VAL A 47 -4.86 -6.09 11.43
N VAL A 48 -4.94 -6.92 12.46
CA VAL A 48 -5.69 -8.19 12.45
C VAL A 48 -7.19 -7.98 12.23
N TYR A 49 -7.84 -8.97 11.61
CA TYR A 49 -9.22 -8.84 11.15
C TYR A 49 -10.22 -8.60 12.29
N GLU A 50 -9.96 -9.10 13.50
CA GLU A 50 -10.84 -8.93 14.67
C GLU A 50 -10.97 -7.46 15.09
N LEU A 51 -10.01 -6.62 14.72
CA LEU A 51 -9.99 -5.19 15.04
C LEU A 51 -10.43 -4.34 13.84
N GLU A 52 -10.83 -4.97 12.73
CA GLU A 52 -11.28 -4.26 11.53
C GLU A 52 -12.75 -3.87 11.64
N SER A 53 -13.02 -2.61 11.26
CA SER A 53 -14.37 -2.13 11.03
C SER A 53 -14.49 -1.73 9.55
N PRO A 54 -15.41 -2.31 8.76
CA PRO A 54 -15.50 -2.01 7.33
C PRO A 54 -15.61 -0.51 7.03
N LYS A 55 -16.36 0.23 7.85
CA LYS A 55 -16.48 1.69 7.73
C LYS A 55 -15.15 2.39 7.94
N HIS A 56 -14.45 2.12 9.05
CA HIS A 56 -13.17 2.76 9.35
C HIS A 56 -12.06 2.36 8.36
N CYS A 57 -12.05 1.11 7.90
CA CYS A 57 -11.15 0.65 6.85
C CYS A 57 -11.40 1.42 5.55
N THR A 58 -12.66 1.56 5.14
CA THR A 58 -13.04 2.34 3.95
C THR A 58 -12.59 3.80 4.06
N GLU A 59 -12.86 4.46 5.19
CA GLU A 59 -12.41 5.84 5.45
C GLU A 59 -10.88 5.95 5.41
N SER A 60 -10.16 4.99 5.97
CA SER A 60 -8.70 4.96 5.94
C SER A 60 -8.16 4.81 4.51
N VAL A 61 -8.78 3.97 3.67
CA VAL A 61 -8.37 3.80 2.26
C VAL A 61 -8.66 5.06 1.44
N ILE A 62 -9.76 5.77 1.71
CA ILE A 62 -10.05 7.07 1.10
C ILE A 62 -8.94 8.08 1.44
N LYS A 63 -8.57 8.19 2.71
CA LYS A 63 -7.49 9.09 3.16
C LYS A 63 -6.14 8.76 2.51
N ILE A 64 -5.81 7.47 2.37
CA ILE A 64 -4.61 7.05 1.63
C ILE A 64 -4.68 7.52 0.18
N ARG A 65 -5.80 7.28 -0.51
CA ARG A 65 -5.98 7.68 -1.91
C ARG A 65 -5.86 9.19 -2.13
N GLU A 66 -6.43 9.98 -1.22
CA GLU A 66 -6.35 11.45 -1.23
C GLU A 66 -4.92 11.93 -1.03
N PHE A 67 -4.26 11.46 0.03
CA PHE A 67 -2.88 11.81 0.32
C PHE A 67 -1.92 11.43 -0.82
N LEU A 68 -2.05 10.22 -1.39
CA LEU A 68 -1.26 9.81 -2.56
C LEU A 68 -1.50 10.71 -3.78
N THR A 69 -2.70 11.28 -3.91
CA THR A 69 -3.02 12.21 -5.00
C THR A 69 -2.34 13.56 -4.79
N GLU A 70 -2.28 14.04 -3.54
CA GLU A 70 -1.56 15.27 -3.19
C GLU A 70 -0.07 15.12 -3.49
N GLN A 71 0.56 14.02 -3.06
CA GLN A 71 1.98 13.78 -3.30
C GLN A 71 2.35 13.65 -4.79
N LEU A 72 1.37 13.30 -5.65
CA LEU A 72 1.57 13.22 -7.09
C LEU A 72 1.69 14.60 -7.77
N PHE A 73 1.31 15.70 -7.11
CA PHE A 73 1.48 17.05 -7.65
C PHE A 73 2.93 17.54 -7.58
N ASP A 74 3.69 17.08 -6.59
CA ASP A 74 5.04 17.60 -6.29
C ASP A 74 6.16 16.75 -6.93
N ILE A 75 5.81 15.75 -7.73
CA ILE A 75 6.76 14.79 -8.28
C ILE A 75 6.79 14.80 -9.81
N ASN A 76 7.97 14.52 -10.38
CA ASN A 76 8.11 14.26 -11.80
C ASN A 76 7.19 13.10 -12.22
N THR A 77 6.26 13.38 -13.13
CA THR A 77 5.26 12.43 -13.59
C THR A 77 5.83 11.19 -14.27
N LYS A 78 7.08 11.26 -14.77
CA LYS A 78 7.80 10.16 -15.41
C LYS A 78 8.70 9.37 -14.44
N SER A 79 8.78 9.78 -13.17
CA SER A 79 9.56 9.05 -12.17
C SER A 79 8.96 7.68 -11.86
N GLU A 80 9.81 6.74 -11.47
CA GLU A 80 9.37 5.44 -10.98
C GLU A 80 8.57 5.55 -9.67
N LEU A 81 8.88 6.54 -8.82
CA LEU A 81 8.08 6.83 -7.63
C LEU A 81 6.66 7.26 -8.02
N ALA A 82 6.50 8.16 -9.01
CA ALA A 82 5.17 8.52 -9.51
C ALA A 82 4.42 7.29 -10.07
N THR A 83 5.10 6.38 -10.75
CA THR A 83 4.53 5.10 -11.19
C THR A 83 4.04 4.26 -10.01
N ALA A 84 4.85 4.11 -8.96
CA ALA A 84 4.48 3.37 -7.75
C ALA A 84 3.28 4.02 -7.03
N LEU A 85 3.29 5.35 -6.83
CA LEU A 85 2.17 6.06 -6.18
C LEU A 85 0.87 5.97 -6.99
N ARG A 86 0.94 6.00 -8.33
CA ARG A 86 -0.24 5.76 -9.18
C ARG A 86 -0.77 4.34 -9.05
N ALA A 87 0.12 3.34 -8.94
CA ALA A 87 -0.28 1.96 -8.70
C ALA A 87 -0.96 1.79 -7.33
N MET A 88 -0.42 2.39 -6.27
CA MET A 88 -1.04 2.41 -4.93
C MET A 88 -2.43 3.07 -4.97
N ARG A 89 -2.56 4.21 -5.66
CA ARG A 89 -3.84 4.89 -5.85
C ARG A 89 -4.83 4.02 -6.64
N SER A 90 -4.34 3.22 -7.59
CA SER A 90 -5.17 2.27 -8.33
C SER A 90 -5.65 1.12 -7.45
N ALA A 91 -4.79 0.58 -6.58
CA ALA A 91 -5.17 -0.44 -5.60
C ALA A 91 -6.26 0.08 -4.66
N CYS A 92 -6.13 1.32 -4.16
CA CYS A 92 -7.16 1.96 -3.35
C CYS A 92 -8.50 2.06 -4.10
N ARG A 93 -8.49 2.51 -5.36
CA ARG A 93 -9.71 2.57 -6.19
C ARG A 93 -10.33 1.19 -6.41
N LYS A 94 -9.50 0.17 -6.66
CA LYS A 94 -9.99 -1.20 -6.85
C LYS A 94 -10.74 -1.67 -5.60
N PHE A 95 -10.14 -1.49 -4.42
CA PHE A 95 -10.79 -1.79 -3.15
C PHE A 95 -12.13 -1.06 -3.00
N LEU A 96 -12.15 0.26 -3.19
CA LEU A 96 -13.36 1.09 -3.05
C LEU A 96 -14.46 0.70 -4.03
N ASN A 97 -14.12 0.38 -5.28
CA ASN A 97 -15.07 -0.07 -6.28
C ASN A 97 -15.67 -1.44 -5.91
N THR A 98 -14.86 -2.36 -5.39
CA THR A 98 -15.31 -3.70 -4.97
C THR A 98 -16.35 -3.59 -3.86
N ILE A 99 -16.08 -2.81 -2.82
CA ILE A 99 -17.01 -2.65 -1.69
C ILE A 99 -18.28 -1.87 -2.08
N GLN A 100 -18.17 -0.89 -2.98
CA GLN A 100 -19.31 -0.08 -3.41
C GLN A 100 -20.24 -0.85 -4.35
N SER A 101 -19.69 -1.65 -5.28
CA SER A 101 -20.46 -2.52 -6.17
C SER A 101 -21.37 -3.46 -5.38
N GLN A 102 -20.86 -4.02 -4.27
CA GLN A 102 -21.63 -4.88 -3.39
C GLN A 102 -22.75 -4.13 -2.67
N TYR A 103 -22.48 -2.95 -2.12
CA TYR A 103 -23.52 -2.11 -1.50
C TYR A 103 -24.71 -1.85 -2.44
N TYR A 104 -24.46 -1.64 -3.73
CA TYR A 104 -25.52 -1.47 -4.73
C TYR A 104 -26.21 -2.79 -5.12
N SER A 105 -25.48 -3.90 -5.16
CA SER A 105 -26.04 -5.23 -5.44
C SER A 105 -26.93 -5.75 -4.32
N ASN A 106 -26.65 -5.39 -3.06
CA ASN A 106 -27.26 -6.00 -1.88
C ASN A 106 -28.36 -5.15 -1.20
N LYS A 107 -28.90 -4.14 -1.89
CA LYS A 107 -30.06 -3.33 -1.45
C LYS A 107 -31.32 -4.13 -1.05
N SER A 108 -31.33 -5.44 -1.29
CA SER A 108 -32.43 -6.36 -0.98
C SER A 108 -32.38 -6.94 0.44
N THR A 109 -31.22 -7.00 1.10
CA THR A 109 -31.07 -7.65 2.41
C THR A 109 -30.41 -6.74 3.42
N ARG A 110 -31.11 -6.45 4.52
CA ARG A 110 -30.69 -5.51 5.58
C ARG A 110 -29.55 -6.01 6.49
N ASP A 111 -29.01 -7.19 6.23
CA ASP A 111 -27.94 -7.79 7.03
C ASP A 111 -26.63 -7.86 6.25
N PHE A 112 -25.54 -7.50 6.93
CA PHE A 112 -24.17 -7.69 6.48
C PHE A 112 -23.84 -9.20 6.47
N GLY A 113 -24.42 -9.90 5.51
CA GLY A 113 -24.35 -11.36 5.41
C GLY A 113 -22.93 -11.87 5.20
N MET A 114 -22.72 -13.16 5.44
CA MET A 114 -21.41 -13.81 5.34
C MET A 114 -20.70 -13.55 3.99
N GLY A 115 -21.47 -13.45 2.89
CA GLY A 115 -20.92 -13.11 1.57
C GLY A 115 -20.28 -11.72 1.49
N GLU A 116 -20.91 -10.69 2.08
CA GLU A 116 -20.35 -9.33 2.09
C GLU A 116 -19.05 -9.25 2.89
N GLN A 117 -18.98 -9.97 4.01
CA GLN A 117 -17.77 -10.06 4.83
C GLN A 117 -16.63 -10.73 4.07
N ILE A 118 -16.89 -11.84 3.38
CA ILE A 118 -15.90 -12.52 2.53
C ILE A 118 -15.34 -11.59 1.46
N HIS A 119 -16.21 -10.85 0.75
CA HIS A 119 -15.77 -9.93 -0.29
C HIS A 119 -14.92 -8.78 0.25
N PHE A 120 -15.32 -8.22 1.40
CA PHE A 120 -14.57 -7.17 2.07
C PHE A 120 -13.15 -7.65 2.45
N TYR A 121 -13.04 -8.79 3.13
CA TYR A 121 -11.74 -9.30 3.57
C TYR A 121 -10.86 -9.77 2.40
N ASN A 122 -11.45 -10.32 1.34
CA ASN A 122 -10.71 -10.61 0.10
C ASN A 122 -10.15 -9.34 -0.55
N ALA A 123 -10.95 -8.27 -0.61
CA ALA A 123 -10.49 -6.99 -1.14
C ALA A 123 -9.42 -6.35 -0.25
N MET A 124 -9.53 -6.47 1.08
CA MET A 124 -8.50 -6.06 2.03
C MET A 124 -7.19 -6.83 1.82
N GLY A 125 -7.26 -8.15 1.69
CA GLY A 125 -6.08 -8.99 1.41
C GLY A 125 -5.38 -8.59 0.12
N GLU A 126 -6.14 -8.37 -0.95
CA GLU A 126 -5.58 -7.90 -2.23
C GLU A 126 -4.94 -6.51 -2.11
N LEU A 127 -5.61 -5.58 -1.42
CA LEU A 127 -5.08 -4.24 -1.18
C LEU A 127 -3.74 -4.32 -0.44
N ARG A 128 -3.68 -5.11 0.64
CA ARG A 128 -2.48 -5.28 1.47
C ARG A 128 -1.33 -5.91 0.70
N ALA A 129 -1.58 -6.97 -0.06
CA ALA A 129 -0.57 -7.61 -0.89
C ALA A 129 0.01 -6.62 -1.92
N THR A 130 -0.85 -5.87 -2.60
CA THR A 130 -0.43 -4.87 -3.60
C THR A 130 0.35 -3.72 -2.95
N MET A 131 -0.14 -3.21 -1.82
CA MET A 131 0.54 -2.15 -1.07
C MET A 131 1.90 -2.61 -0.56
N GLY A 132 1.99 -3.84 -0.03
CA GLY A 132 3.23 -4.42 0.48
C GLY A 132 4.35 -4.46 -0.57
N ILE A 133 4.03 -4.94 -1.78
CA ILE A 133 4.97 -4.95 -2.92
C ILE A 133 5.42 -3.53 -3.26
N LEU A 134 4.48 -2.58 -3.35
CA LEU A 134 4.78 -1.20 -3.75
C LEU A 134 5.55 -0.43 -2.67
N ILE A 135 5.26 -0.67 -1.39
CA ILE A 135 5.99 -0.12 -0.25
C ILE A 135 7.41 -0.66 -0.25
N GLY A 136 7.59 -1.98 -0.38
CA GLY A 136 8.91 -2.61 -0.51
C GLY A 136 9.72 -2.00 -1.65
N LYS A 137 9.08 -1.81 -2.82
CA LYS A 137 9.70 -1.11 -3.96
C LYS A 137 10.17 0.30 -3.56
N ILE A 138 9.32 1.13 -2.96
CA ILE A 138 9.66 2.51 -2.59
C ILE A 138 10.81 2.55 -1.58
N LEU A 139 10.77 1.71 -0.54
CA LEU A 139 11.81 1.63 0.49
C LEU A 139 13.17 1.30 -0.13
N VAL A 140 13.21 0.29 -0.99
CA VAL A 140 14.45 -0.15 -1.63
C VAL A 140 15.00 0.92 -2.58
N MET A 141 14.13 1.50 -3.40
CA MET A 141 14.51 2.50 -4.41
C MET A 141 15.11 3.77 -3.83
N HIS A 142 14.68 4.17 -2.64
CA HIS A 142 15.01 5.47 -2.05
C HIS A 142 15.91 5.33 -0.81
N GLY A 143 16.34 4.11 -0.47
CA GLY A 143 17.23 3.86 0.66
C GLY A 143 16.59 4.26 2.00
N LEU A 144 15.29 3.98 2.17
CA LEU A 144 14.54 4.44 3.33
C LEU A 144 14.44 3.36 4.42
N ASP A 145 14.62 3.79 5.65
CA ASP A 145 14.20 3.05 6.84
C ASP A 145 12.69 3.22 7.03
N PHE A 146 12.07 2.33 7.80
CA PHE A 146 10.68 2.51 8.24
C PHE A 146 10.49 1.95 9.66
N GLU A 147 9.41 2.35 10.31
CA GLU A 147 9.04 2.00 11.68
C GLU A 147 7.68 1.28 11.75
N GLY A 148 7.46 0.58 12.87
CA GLY A 148 6.17 -0.02 13.18
C GLY A 148 5.82 -1.28 12.38
N GLN A 149 4.52 -1.56 12.29
CA GLN A 149 3.96 -2.83 11.83
C GLN A 149 3.79 -2.94 10.30
N LEU A 150 4.24 -1.93 9.55
CA LEU A 150 4.17 -1.96 8.09
C LEU A 150 4.98 -3.13 7.48
N ILE A 151 5.93 -3.68 8.25
CA ILE A 151 6.69 -4.90 7.96
C ILE A 151 5.75 -6.08 7.64
N GLU A 152 4.58 -6.16 8.26
CA GLU A 152 3.70 -7.33 8.23
C GLU A 152 3.09 -7.59 6.84
N ILE A 153 3.06 -6.58 5.98
CA ILE A 153 2.55 -6.71 4.60
C ILE A 153 3.63 -6.76 3.53
N ILE A 154 4.88 -6.44 3.87
CA ILE A 154 5.96 -6.44 2.89
C ILE A 154 6.38 -7.90 2.66
N PRO A 155 6.41 -8.38 1.40
CA PRO A 155 6.83 -9.73 1.10
C PRO A 155 8.36 -9.84 1.27
N PHE A 156 8.80 -10.25 2.44
CA PHE A 156 10.17 -10.70 2.66
C PHE A 156 10.30 -12.17 2.26
N ASP A 157 11.45 -12.54 1.72
CA ASP A 157 11.84 -13.93 1.66
C ASP A 157 11.86 -14.45 3.09
N GLN A 158 10.99 -15.40 3.39
CA GLN A 158 11.16 -16.21 4.58
C GLN A 158 12.32 -17.15 4.28
N GLU A 159 13.50 -16.88 4.84
CA GLU A 159 14.49 -17.95 5.00
C GLU A 159 13.78 -19.06 5.80
N GLU A 160 13.61 -20.23 5.17
CA GLU A 160 13.07 -21.45 5.79
C GLU A 160 13.79 -21.83 7.10
#